data_AF-V2YI92-F1
#
_entry.id   AF-V2YI92-F1
#
_cell.length_a   1.000
_cell.length_b   1.000
_cell.length_c   1.000
_cell.angle_alpha   90.00
_cell.angle_beta   90.00
_cell.angle_gamma   90.00
#
_symmetry.space_group_name_H-M   'P 1'
#
loop_
_entity.id
_entity.type
_entity.pdbx_description
1 polymer ?
#
loop_
_entity_poly.entity_id
_entity_poly.type
_entity_poly.pdbx_seq_one_letter_code
_entity_poly.pdbx_strand_id
1 'polypeptide(L)'
;MLNLDYRDARPIYEQVKDGLRRLMVTGVIQEGEKLPSVRAMAGSLAINPNTIQRAYEALEAEGYVYSVPGKGSFAAPNTGVDEGRKNELLQTFDQTAGELLFLGMRGEELWARVQALEGGNEND
;
A
#
# COMPACT_ATOMS: atom_id res chain seq x y z
N MET A 1 1.53 7.11 -11.08
CA MET A 1 2.39 8.16 -10.47
C MET A 1 2.04 8.24 -8.99
N LEU A 2 2.99 8.55 -8.11
CA LEU A 2 2.71 8.75 -6.67
C LEU A 2 2.02 10.11 -6.48
N ASN A 3 0.93 10.15 -5.73
CA ASN A 3 0.22 11.37 -5.35
C ASN A 3 0.12 11.41 -3.82
N LEU A 4 0.44 12.56 -3.22
CA LEU A 4 0.46 12.76 -1.77
C LEU A 4 -0.60 13.79 -1.39
N ASP A 5 -1.42 13.45 -0.40
CA ASP A 5 -2.40 14.37 0.16
C ASP A 5 -1.93 14.86 1.54
N TYR A 6 -1.52 16.12 1.59
CA TYR A 6 -1.08 16.76 2.83
C TYR A 6 -2.24 17.09 3.79
N ARG A 7 -3.49 16.91 3.36
CA ARG A 7 -4.69 17.10 4.18
C ARG A 7 -5.19 15.78 4.78
N ASP A 8 -4.69 14.64 4.28
CA ASP A 8 -4.93 13.32 4.88
C ASP A 8 -4.27 13.29 6.27
N ALA A 9 -4.98 12.73 7.25
CA ALA A 9 -4.52 12.59 8.63
C ALA A 9 -3.35 11.61 8.77
N ARG A 10 -3.17 10.71 7.79
CA ARG A 10 -2.08 9.73 7.80
C ARG A 10 -0.73 10.40 7.54
N PRO A 11 0.33 9.99 8.26
CA PRO A 11 1.68 10.47 8.00
C PRO A 11 2.14 10.28 6.55
N ILE A 12 2.90 11.24 6.01
CA ILE A 12 3.39 11.20 4.61
C ILE A 12 4.17 9.92 4.28
N TYR A 13 4.93 9.37 5.23
CA TYR A 13 5.67 8.12 4.98
C TYR A 13 4.72 6.93 4.70
N GLU A 14 3.54 6.90 5.32
CA GLU A 14 2.53 5.86 5.08
C GLU A 14 1.91 6.03 3.69
N GLN A 15 1.63 7.25 3.28
CA GLN A 15 1.11 7.52 1.94
C GLN A 15 2.11 7.12 0.84
N VAL A 16 3.42 7.41 1.04
CA VAL A 16 4.49 6.96 0.13
C VAL A 16 4.57 5.44 0.10
N LYS A 17 4.57 4.80 1.28
CA LYS A 17 4.60 3.34 1.44
C LYS A 17 3.46 2.68 0.67
N ASP A 18 2.23 3.11 0.91
CA ASP A 18 1.03 2.55 0.30
C ASP A 18 1.00 2.79 -1.22
N GLY A 19 1.42 3.98 -1.65
CA GLY A 19 1.53 4.32 -3.06
C GLY A 19 2.52 3.42 -3.81
N LEU A 20 3.73 3.22 -3.25
CA LEU A 20 4.75 2.36 -3.85
C LEU A 20 4.32 0.90 -3.86
N ARG A 21 3.75 0.41 -2.77
CA ARG A 21 3.16 -0.93 -2.69
C ARG A 21 2.13 -1.15 -3.77
N ARG A 22 1.19 -0.22 -3.95
CA ARG A 22 0.17 -0.31 -5.00
C ARG A 22 0.82 -0.43 -6.38
N LEU A 23 1.88 0.34 -6.67
CA LEU A 23 2.58 0.25 -7.95
C LEU A 23 3.26 -1.10 -8.16
N MET A 24 3.80 -1.73 -7.11
CA MET A 24 4.37 -3.07 -7.18
C MET A 24 3.29 -4.15 -7.39
N VAL A 25 2.21 -4.10 -6.60
CA VAL A 25 1.10 -5.06 -6.67
C VAL A 25 0.37 -4.99 -8.01
N THR A 26 0.25 -3.79 -8.59
CA THR A 26 -0.36 -3.59 -9.93
C THR A 26 0.61 -3.88 -11.08
N GLY A 27 1.87 -4.24 -10.79
CA GLY A 27 2.88 -4.55 -11.80
C GLY A 27 3.44 -3.33 -12.56
N VAL A 28 3.13 -2.11 -12.12
CA VAL A 28 3.71 -0.88 -12.68
C VAL A 28 5.21 -0.78 -12.35
N ILE A 29 5.56 -1.15 -11.11
CA ILE A 29 6.95 -1.43 -10.74
C ILE A 29 7.12 -2.95 -10.82
N GLN A 30 8.02 -3.40 -11.68
CA GLN A 30 8.22 -4.83 -11.93
C GLN A 30 9.10 -5.47 -10.85
N GLU A 31 8.96 -6.78 -10.67
CA GLU A 31 9.82 -7.56 -9.79
C GLU A 31 11.30 -7.39 -10.19
N GLY A 32 12.17 -7.18 -9.20
CA GLY A 32 13.58 -6.93 -9.41
C GLY A 32 13.90 -5.55 -10.01
N GLU A 33 12.90 -4.71 -10.26
CA GLU A 33 13.12 -3.33 -10.71
C GLU A 33 13.82 -2.53 -9.61
N LYS A 34 14.82 -1.74 -10.01
CA LYS A 34 15.57 -0.90 -9.09
C LYS A 34 14.76 0.35 -8.73
N LEU A 35 14.50 0.55 -7.45
CA LEU A 35 13.86 1.76 -6.96
C LEU A 35 14.83 2.95 -7.03
N PRO A 36 14.31 4.18 -7.16
CA PRO A 36 15.10 5.39 -6.98
C PRO A 36 15.78 5.38 -5.62
N SER A 37 16.98 5.96 -5.53
CA SER A 37 17.62 6.17 -4.22
C SER A 37 16.75 7.05 -3.34
N VAL A 38 16.90 6.93 -2.02
CA VAL A 38 16.18 7.75 -1.03
C VAL A 38 16.26 9.24 -1.35
N ARG A 39 17.44 9.73 -1.74
CA ARG A 39 17.65 11.13 -2.12
C ARG A 39 16.97 11.49 -3.45
N ALA A 40 17.01 10.59 -4.44
CA ALA A 40 16.36 10.82 -5.73
C ALA A 40 14.84 10.88 -5.60
N MET A 41 14.24 9.93 -4.87
CA MET A 41 12.81 9.90 -4.59
C MET A 41 12.35 11.10 -3.75
N ALA A 42 13.13 11.46 -2.72
CA ALA A 42 12.87 12.65 -1.91
C ALA A 42 12.89 13.92 -2.77
N GLY A 43 13.84 14.03 -3.70
CA GLY A 43 13.92 15.12 -4.65
C GLY A 43 12.72 15.18 -5.60
N SER A 44 12.31 14.04 -6.17
CA SER A 44 11.17 14.00 -7.11
C SER A 44 9.83 14.33 -6.46
N LEU A 45 9.68 14.01 -5.18
CA LEU A 45 8.46 14.28 -4.40
C LEU A 45 8.55 15.57 -3.56
N ALA A 46 9.70 16.25 -3.56
CA ALA A 46 9.98 17.41 -2.72
C ALA A 46 9.68 17.19 -1.21
N ILE A 47 10.05 16.03 -0.68
CA ILE A 47 9.85 15.68 0.74
C ILE A 47 11.16 15.31 1.45
N ASN A 48 11.09 15.23 2.78
CA ASN A 48 12.25 14.91 3.62
C ASN A 48 12.81 13.49 3.28
N PRO A 49 14.12 13.35 3.00
CA PRO A 49 14.74 12.04 2.76
C PRO A 49 14.51 11.00 3.87
N ASN A 50 14.41 11.42 5.13
CA ASN A 50 14.11 10.51 6.24
C ASN A 50 12.69 9.92 6.13
N THR A 51 11.74 10.65 5.55
CA THR A 51 10.39 10.14 5.28
C THR A 51 10.41 9.03 4.24
N ILE A 52 11.21 9.18 3.18
CA ILE A 52 11.42 8.13 2.17
C ILE A 52 12.13 6.93 2.76
N GLN A 53 13.20 7.15 3.55
CA GLN A 53 13.93 6.09 4.22
C GLN A 53 12.98 5.22 5.06
N ARG A 54 12.15 5.85 5.90
CA ARG A 54 11.13 5.14 6.71
C ARG A 54 10.12 4.37 5.86
N ALA A 55 9.69 4.92 4.73
CA ALA A 55 8.77 4.22 3.82
C ALA A 55 9.43 2.98 3.19
N TYR A 56 10.70 3.08 2.78
CA TYR A 56 11.45 1.96 2.19
C TYR A 56 11.71 0.87 3.24
N GLU A 57 12.10 1.24 4.46
CA GLU A 57 12.29 0.29 5.57
C GLU A 57 10.99 -0.44 5.91
N ALA A 58 9.86 0.25 5.91
CA ALA A 58 8.56 -0.38 6.14
C ALA A 58 8.20 -1.35 5.00
N LEU A 59 8.42 -0.98 3.74
CA LEU A 59 8.21 -1.89 2.60
C LEU A 59 9.14 -3.10 2.64
N GLU A 60 10.38 -2.94 3.08
CA GLU A 60 11.34 -4.02 3.24
C GLU A 60 10.94 -4.97 4.38
N ALA A 61 10.48 -4.43 5.52
CA ALA A 61 9.94 -5.22 6.62
C ALA A 61 8.68 -6.00 6.23
N GLU A 62 7.87 -5.43 5.34
CA GLU A 62 6.68 -6.09 4.80
C GLU A 62 7.01 -7.02 3.61
N GLY A 63 8.27 -7.06 3.14
CA GLY A 63 8.71 -7.97 2.08
C GLY A 63 8.45 -7.49 0.65
N TYR A 64 7.99 -6.26 0.45
CA TYR A 64 7.79 -5.67 -0.89
C TYR A 64 9.08 -5.12 -1.51
N VAL A 65 10.09 -4.85 -0.69
CA VAL A 65 11.39 -4.32 -1.13
C VAL A 65 12.51 -5.15 -0.52
N TYR A 66 13.64 -5.25 -1.21
CA TYR A 66 14.88 -5.76 -0.64
C TYR A 66 16.05 -4.85 -1.01
N SER A 67 16.98 -4.68 -0.07
CA SER A 67 18.18 -3.89 -0.25
C SER A 67 19.38 -4.76 -0.62
N VAL A 68 20.13 -4.37 -1.64
CA VAL A 68 21.40 -4.99 -2.02
C VAL A 68 22.56 -4.03 -1.68
N PRO A 69 23.46 -4.41 -0.77
CA PRO A 69 24.58 -3.56 -0.35
C PRO A 69 25.36 -2.99 -1.54
N GLY A 70 25.55 -1.67 -1.56
CA GLY A 70 26.25 -0.95 -2.63
C GLY A 70 25.51 -0.86 -3.97
N LYS A 71 24.37 -1.53 -4.15
CA LYS A 71 23.61 -1.53 -5.42
C LYS A 71 22.28 -0.79 -5.35
N GLY A 72 21.67 -0.70 -4.16
CA GLY A 72 20.41 0.03 -3.92
C GLY A 72 19.27 -0.88 -3.48
N SER A 73 18.04 -0.38 -3.57
CA SER A 73 16.82 -1.10 -3.19
C SER A 73 16.04 -1.52 -4.44
N PHE A 74 15.39 -2.68 -4.37
CA PHE A 74 14.72 -3.32 -5.50
C PHE A 74 13.34 -3.82 -5.07
N ALA A 75 12.38 -3.86 -6.00
CA ALA A 75 11.08 -4.46 -5.75
C ALA A 75 11.22 -5.97 -5.59
N ALA A 76 10.69 -6.53 -4.51
CA ALA A 76 10.74 -7.95 -4.23
C ALA A 76 9.86 -8.76 -5.21
N PRO A 77 10.18 -10.05 -5.45
CA PRO A 77 9.27 -10.95 -6.15
C PRO A 77 7.92 -11.00 -5.43
N ASN A 78 6.81 -10.95 -6.16
CA ASN A 78 5.47 -10.93 -5.59
C ASN A 78 5.01 -12.34 -5.15
N THR A 79 5.90 -13.08 -4.47
CA THR A 79 5.68 -14.46 -4.07
C THR A 79 5.09 -14.50 -2.66
N GLY A 80 3.79 -14.23 -2.53
CA GLY A 80 3.01 -14.54 -1.32
C GLY A 80 3.08 -13.51 -0.18
N VAL A 81 3.75 -12.38 -0.37
CA VAL A 81 3.72 -11.24 0.59
C VAL A 81 2.29 -10.78 0.85
N ASP A 82 1.47 -10.73 -0.20
CA ASP A 82 0.08 -10.31 -0.12
C ASP A 82 -0.81 -11.34 0.61
N GLU A 83 -0.44 -12.62 0.67
CA GLU A 83 -1.30 -13.66 1.28
C GLU A 83 -1.40 -13.51 2.81
N GLY A 84 -0.28 -13.24 3.48
CA GLY A 84 -0.29 -12.96 4.93
C GLY A 84 -1.12 -11.72 5.25
N ARG A 85 -0.87 -10.63 4.52
CA ARG A 85 -1.60 -9.37 4.69
C ARG A 85 -3.09 -9.50 4.36
N LYS A 86 -3.43 -10.24 3.31
CA LYS A 86 -4.80 -10.54 2.91
C LYS A 86 -5.54 -11.32 3.99
N ASN A 87 -4.89 -12.31 4.61
CA ASN A 87 -5.48 -13.06 5.72
C ASN A 87 -5.77 -12.16 6.94
N GLU A 88 -4.83 -11.28 7.32
CA GLU A 88 -5.05 -10.31 8.41
C GLU A 88 -6.23 -9.36 8.11
N LEU A 89 -6.31 -8.86 6.87
CA LEU A 89 -7.37 -7.96 6.44
C LEU A 89 -8.72 -8.66 6.40
N LEU A 90 -8.77 -9.92 5.95
CA LEU A 90 -9.99 -10.73 5.97
C LEU A 90 -10.46 -10.97 7.42
N GLN A 91 -9.56 -11.25 8.35
CA GLN A 91 -9.93 -11.38 9.77
C GLN A 91 -10.53 -10.08 10.33
N THR A 92 -9.95 -8.94 9.98
CA THR A 92 -10.46 -7.61 10.38
C THR A 92 -11.83 -7.32 9.75
N PHE A 93 -11.99 -7.69 8.47
CA PHE A 93 -13.25 -7.58 7.74
C PHE A 93 -14.33 -8.42 8.41
N ASP A 94 -14.06 -9.68 8.73
CA ASP A 94 -15.02 -10.59 9.37
C ASP A 94 -15.49 -10.06 10.73
N GLN A 95 -14.58 -9.53 11.54
CA GLN A 95 -14.92 -8.92 12.83
C GLN A 95 -15.84 -7.71 12.67
N THR A 96 -15.50 -6.81 11.75
CA THR A 96 -16.25 -5.57 11.52
C THR A 96 -17.61 -5.87 10.88
N ALA A 97 -17.65 -6.76 9.89
CA ALA A 97 -18.87 -7.21 9.24
C ALA A 97 -19.80 -7.89 10.26
N GLY A 98 -19.26 -8.71 11.17
CA GLY A 98 -20.01 -9.33 12.25
C GLY A 98 -20.69 -8.32 13.17
N GLU A 99 -19.99 -7.24 13.55
CA GLU A 99 -20.56 -6.16 14.34
C GLU A 99 -21.67 -5.43 13.58
N LEU A 100 -21.49 -5.13 12.29
CA LEU A 100 -22.51 -4.49 11.46
C LEU A 100 -23.77 -5.35 11.32
N LEU A 101 -23.60 -6.66 11.12
CA LEU A 101 -24.71 -7.60 11.07
C LEU A 101 -25.46 -7.66 12.41
N PHE A 102 -24.74 -7.64 13.53
CA PHE A 102 -25.34 -7.59 14.87
C PHE A 102 -26.15 -6.31 15.10
N LEU A 103 -25.69 -5.18 14.55
CA LEU A 103 -26.39 -3.90 14.57
C LEU A 103 -27.58 -3.81 13.59
N GLY A 104 -27.91 -4.90 12.90
CA GLY A 104 -29.10 -5.01 12.05
C GLY A 104 -28.87 -4.68 10.58
N MET A 105 -27.62 -4.49 10.14
CA MET A 105 -27.31 -4.41 8.72
C MET A 105 -27.54 -5.76 8.05
N ARG A 106 -28.11 -5.75 6.85
CA ARG A 106 -28.33 -6.98 6.07
C ARG A 106 -27.12 -7.29 5.19
N GLY A 107 -26.90 -8.57 4.89
CA GLY A 107 -25.81 -9.00 3.99
C GLY A 107 -25.86 -8.33 2.62
N GLU A 108 -27.06 -8.05 2.10
CA GLU A 108 -27.26 -7.30 0.85
C GLU A 108 -26.70 -5.88 0.90
N GLU A 109 -26.80 -5.21 2.06
CA GLU A 109 -26.32 -3.84 2.25
C GLU A 109 -24.79 -3.82 2.35
N LEU A 110 -24.20 -4.81 3.01
CA LEU A 110 -22.74 -5.03 3.01
C LEU A 110 -22.23 -5.33 1.60
N TRP A 111 -22.91 -6.19 0.85
CA TRP A 111 -22.56 -6.50 -0.54
C TRP A 111 -22.63 -5.25 -1.44
N ALA A 112 -23.70 -4.46 -1.31
CA ALA A 112 -23.84 -3.21 -2.06
C ALA A 112 -22.70 -2.21 -1.75
N ARG A 113 -22.22 -2.17 -0.50
CA ARG A 113 -21.04 -1.37 -0.11
C ARG A 113 -19.77 -1.86 -0.80
N VAL A 114 -19.55 -3.17 -0.86
CA VAL A 114 -18.38 -3.75 -1.56
C VAL A 114 -18.43 -3.43 -3.05
N GLN A 115 -19.57 -3.62 -3.71
CA GLN A 115 -19.72 -3.29 -5.13
C GLN A 115 -19.49 -1.81 -5.43
N ALA A 116 -19.92 -0.91 -4.55
CA ALA A 116 -19.67 0.53 -4.71
C ALA A 116 -18.17 0.87 -4.65
N LEU A 117 -17.38 0.13 -3.86
CA LEU A 117 -15.92 0.30 -3.79
C LEU A 117 -15.22 -0.23 -5.04
N GLU A 118 -15.72 -1.33 -5.63
CA GLU A 118 -15.19 -1.86 -6.90
C GLU A 118 -15.45 -0.92 -8.07
N GLY A 119 -16.62 -0.26 -8.11
CA GLY A 119 -17.02 0.67 -9.18
C GLY A 119 -16.48 2.11 -9.03
N GLY A 120 -15.80 2.44 -7.93
CA GLY A 120 -15.31 3.80 -7.64
C GLY A 120 -14.04 4.22 -8.37
N ASN A 121 -13.52 3.43 -9.31
CA ASN A 121 -12.24 3.65 -9.98
C ASN A 121 -12.37 4.18 -11.43
N GLU A 122 -13.58 4.54 -11.89
CA GLU A 122 -13.83 5.03 -13.26
C GLU A 122 -14.09 6.55 -13.37
N ASN A 123 -13.96 7.35 -12.31
CA ASN A 123 -13.97 8.81 -12.42
C ASN A 123 -13.07 9.48 -11.38
N ASP A 124 -11.78 9.59 -11.69
CA ASP A 124 -10.92 10.78 -11.44
C ASP A 124 -9.55 10.63 -12.14
#